data_AF-A0A742TPS6-F1
#
_entry.id   AF-A0A742TPS6-F1
#
_cell.length_a   1.000
_cell.length_b   1.000
_cell.length_c   1.000
_cell.angle_alpha   90.00
_cell.angle_beta   90.00
_cell.angle_gamma   90.00
#
_symmetry.space_group_name_H-M   'P 1'
#
loop_
_entity.id
_entity.type
_entity.pdbx_description
1 polymer ?
#
loop_
_entity_poly.entity_id
_entity_poly.type
_entity_poly.pdbx_seq_one_letter_code
_entity_poly.pdbx_strand_id
1 'polypeptide(L)'
;MTTITREQLHERARRKVKELEFAITQSAFTSIRDGLEEELELARIALASLDAEPVSQPYKLPEEKGASLQLRNLIRKRHAEWSDSTFGNVGPVGPLKHLSKEALEAAAEPGDLSEWADMQFLLWDAQRRAGISDGEITAAMEEKLKVNMARQWPEPKDGEPRLHIKEQPVPVVPPAIEPDYKVIKSILPTANPDEYACCIAADMWNACRSAMLNGGKS
;
A
#
# COMPACT_ATOMS: atom_id res chain seq x y z
N MET A 1 4.40 -6.45 35.21
CA MET A 1 4.91 -5.17 34.70
C MET A 1 3.76 -4.18 34.74
N THR A 2 3.91 -3.06 35.45
CA THR A 2 2.88 -2.02 35.53
C THR A 2 2.81 -1.26 34.20
N THR A 3 1.63 -1.20 33.60
CA THR A 3 1.40 -0.48 32.33
C THR A 3 1.44 1.03 32.59
N ILE A 4 2.44 1.72 32.05
CA ILE A 4 2.55 3.19 32.11
C ILE A 4 1.70 3.80 30.99
N THR A 5 0.89 4.82 31.29
CA THR A 5 0.10 5.53 30.28
C THR A 5 0.98 6.52 29.50
N ARG A 6 0.52 6.95 28.31
CA ARG A 6 1.23 7.96 27.50
C ARG A 6 1.49 9.25 28.30
N GLU A 7 0.47 9.75 28.99
CA GLU A 7 0.59 10.94 29.83
C GLU A 7 1.63 10.77 30.95
N GLN A 8 1.62 9.62 31.61
CA GLN A 8 2.60 9.28 32.65
C GLN A 8 4.04 9.20 32.08
N LEU A 9 4.19 8.70 30.85
CA LEU A 9 5.48 8.67 30.16
C LEU A 9 5.98 10.07 29.79
N HIS A 10 5.11 10.95 29.26
CA HIS A 10 5.44 12.35 28.98
C HIS A 10 5.83 13.11 30.25
N GLU A 11 5.08 12.93 31.34
CA GLU A 11 5.38 13.60 32.59
C GLU A 11 6.73 13.14 33.16
N ARG A 12 7.02 11.83 33.07
CA ARG A 12 8.32 11.27 33.47
C ARG A 12 9.47 11.80 32.62
N ALA A 13 9.30 11.91 31.31
CA ALA A 13 10.31 12.46 30.41
C ALA A 13 10.59 13.95 30.72
N ARG A 14 9.55 14.77 30.91
CA ARG A 14 9.68 16.18 31.31
C ARG A 14 10.41 16.34 32.65
N ARG A 15 10.10 15.47 33.61
CA ARG A 15 10.75 15.48 34.92
C ARG A 15 12.23 15.13 34.81
N LYS A 16 12.57 14.11 34.02
CA LYS A 16 13.95 13.67 33.80
C LYS A 16 14.81 14.77 33.14
N VAL A 17 14.25 15.50 32.17
CA VAL A 17 14.92 16.67 31.56
C VAL A 17 15.23 17.74 32.60
N LYS A 18 14.24 18.12 33.43
CA LYS A 18 14.43 19.11 34.51
C LYS A 18 15.45 18.67 35.55
N GLU A 19 15.46 17.38 35.90
CA GLU A 19 16.43 16.81 36.85
C GLU A 19 17.86 16.88 36.30
N LEU A 20 18.06 16.55 35.02
CA LEU A 20 19.37 16.60 34.37
C LEU A 20 19.87 18.05 34.20
N GLU A 21 19.00 18.99 33.82
CA GLU A 21 19.34 20.42 33.76
C GLU A 21 19.78 20.98 35.12
N PHE A 22 19.08 20.59 36.19
CA PHE A 22 19.46 20.96 37.55
C PHE A 22 20.80 20.33 37.96
N ALA A 23 21.00 19.04 37.66
CA ALA A 23 22.23 18.32 37.99
C ALA A 23 23.46 18.91 37.28
N ILE A 24 23.34 19.30 36.01
CA ILE A 24 24.39 20.00 35.26
C ILE A 24 24.77 21.31 35.95
N THR A 25 23.77 22.08 36.39
CA THR A 25 23.99 23.36 37.07
C THR A 25 24.72 23.22 38.41
N GLN A 26 24.52 22.09 39.12
CA GLN A 26 25.17 21.80 40.40
C GLN A 26 26.53 21.09 40.25
N SER A 27 26.89 20.66 39.03
CA SER A 27 28.09 19.86 38.80
C SER A 27 29.35 20.72 38.67
N ALA A 28 30.27 20.56 39.63
CA ALA A 28 31.54 21.30 39.65
C ALA A 28 32.66 20.64 38.82
N PHE A 29 32.52 19.37 38.45
CA PHE A 29 33.52 18.62 37.70
C PHE A 29 33.12 18.48 36.22
N THR A 30 34.06 18.79 35.33
CA THR A 30 33.87 18.75 33.87
C THR A 30 33.48 17.36 33.38
N SER A 31 34.15 16.31 33.85
CA SER A 31 33.88 14.92 33.43
C SER A 31 32.49 14.41 33.81
N ILE A 32 31.91 14.92 34.90
CA ILE A 32 30.54 14.58 35.33
C ILE A 32 29.53 15.38 34.52
N ARG A 33 29.84 16.64 34.21
CA ARG A 33 28.99 17.51 33.41
C ARG A 33 28.84 16.99 31.98
N ASP A 34 29.91 16.55 31.35
CA ASP A 34 29.88 16.06 29.96
C ASP A 34 28.95 14.84 29.81
N GLY A 35 29.01 13.87 30.73
CA GLY A 35 28.10 12.72 30.73
C GLY A 35 26.63 13.08 31.02
N LEU A 36 26.39 14.10 31.85
CA LEU A 36 25.04 14.60 32.10
C LEU A 36 24.47 15.37 30.90
N GLU A 37 25.30 16.06 30.12
CA GLU A 37 24.91 16.75 28.90
C GLU A 37 24.48 15.75 27.81
N GLU A 38 25.20 14.65 27.64
CA GLU A 38 24.80 13.55 26.73
C GLU A 38 23.46 12.93 27.14
N GLU A 39 23.27 12.63 28.43
CA GLU A 39 21.98 12.12 28.93
C GLU A 39 20.84 13.14 28.75
N LEU A 40 21.13 14.43 28.91
CA LEU A 40 20.14 15.50 28.71
C LEU A 40 19.73 15.59 27.23
N GLU A 41 20.68 15.49 26.31
CA GLU A 41 20.39 15.47 24.88
C GLU A 41 19.50 14.29 24.51
N LEU A 42 19.83 13.08 24.98
CA LEU A 42 19.00 11.89 24.76
C LEU A 42 17.60 12.04 25.35
N ALA A 43 17.49 12.59 26.57
CA ALA A 43 16.20 12.84 27.22
C ALA A 43 15.35 13.88 26.48
N ARG A 44 15.97 14.92 25.90
CA ARG A 44 15.29 15.93 25.07
C ARG A 44 14.80 15.35 23.75
N ILE A 45 15.61 14.52 23.08
CA ILE A 45 15.20 13.82 21.85
C ILE A 45 14.02 12.88 22.15
N ALA A 46 14.09 12.12 23.23
CA ALA A 46 13.00 11.24 23.66
C ALA A 46 11.71 12.02 23.95
N LEU A 47 11.80 13.15 24.66
CA LEU A 47 10.65 14.02 24.93
C LEU A 47 10.06 14.62 23.64
N ALA A 48 10.91 15.12 22.74
CA ALA A 48 10.48 15.65 21.44
C ALA A 48 9.78 14.59 20.59
N SER A 49 10.25 13.34 20.64
CA SER A 49 9.63 12.21 19.95
C SER A 49 8.26 11.85 20.53
N LEU A 50 8.06 12.03 21.84
CA LEU A 50 6.77 11.84 22.49
C LEU A 50 5.79 12.96 22.16
N ASP A 51 6.26 14.21 22.07
CA ASP A 51 5.47 15.40 21.73
C ASP A 51 5.19 15.53 20.23
N ALA A 52 5.90 14.80 19.37
CA ALA A 52 5.63 14.75 17.94
C ALA A 52 4.21 14.23 17.71
N GLU A 53 3.38 15.05 17.06
CA GLU A 53 2.11 14.56 16.53
C GLU A 53 2.39 13.48 15.47
N PRO A 54 1.63 12.37 15.45
CA PRO A 54 1.69 11.46 14.32
C PRO A 54 1.38 12.28 13.07
N VAL A 55 2.22 12.14 12.02
CA VAL A 55 2.01 12.81 10.73
C VAL A 55 0.68 12.31 10.16
N SER A 56 -0.38 13.03 10.49
CA SER A 56 -1.78 12.72 10.18
C SER A 56 -2.50 13.93 9.61
N GLN A 57 -1.78 15.02 9.33
CA GLN A 57 -2.36 16.14 8.62
C GLN A 57 -2.57 15.74 7.15
N PRO A 58 -3.78 15.93 6.59
CA PRO A 58 -3.96 15.84 5.15
C PRO A 58 -3.02 16.86 4.51
N TYR A 59 -2.00 16.36 3.80
CA TYR A 59 -1.01 17.17 3.13
C TYR A 59 -1.73 18.18 2.22
N LYS A 60 -1.71 19.45 2.60
CA LYS A 60 -2.17 20.53 1.71
C LYS A 60 -1.11 20.68 0.64
N LEU A 61 -1.38 20.14 -0.56
CA LEU A 61 -0.56 20.36 -1.74
C LEU A 61 -0.37 21.87 -1.92
N PRO A 62 0.86 22.40 -1.76
CA PRO A 62 1.12 23.79 -2.08
C PRO A 62 0.82 23.98 -3.57
N GLU A 63 0.18 25.09 -3.94
CA GLU A 63 0.01 25.41 -5.36
C GLU A 63 1.40 25.51 -6.01
N GLU A 64 1.64 24.70 -7.04
CA GLU A 64 2.83 24.85 -7.88
C GLU A 64 2.78 26.22 -8.55
N LYS A 65 3.70 27.11 -8.17
CA LYS A 65 3.85 28.42 -8.84
C LYS A 65 4.30 28.19 -10.29
N GLY A 66 3.85 29.02 -11.23
CA GLY A 66 4.17 28.86 -12.65
C GLY A 66 5.66 28.72 -12.99
N ALA A 67 6.55 29.38 -12.23
CA ALA A 67 8.01 29.23 -12.40
C ALA A 67 8.54 27.84 -11.99
N SER A 68 7.92 27.19 -11.00
CA SER A 68 8.27 25.83 -10.57
C SER A 68 7.90 24.80 -11.63
N LEU A 69 6.72 24.94 -12.23
CA LEU A 69 6.27 24.09 -13.34
C LEU A 69 7.19 24.21 -14.56
N GLN A 70 7.62 25.43 -14.89
CA GLN A 70 8.58 25.67 -15.98
C GLN A 70 9.93 24.97 -15.72
N LEU A 71 10.45 25.07 -14.50
CA LEU A 71 11.70 24.40 -14.13
C LEU A 71 11.57 22.88 -14.20
N ARG A 72 10.47 22.31 -13.69
CA ARG A 72 10.20 20.87 -13.73
C ARG A 72 10.14 20.34 -15.17
N ASN A 73 9.48 21.08 -16.06
CA ASN A 73 9.44 20.74 -17.49
C ASN A 73 10.82 20.81 -18.15
N LEU A 74 11.65 21.80 -17.78
CA LEU A 74 13.03 21.90 -18.27
C LEU A 74 13.89 20.73 -17.80
N ILE A 75 13.78 20.34 -16.53
CA ILE A 75 14.49 19.18 -15.97
C ILE A 75 14.08 17.91 -16.70
N ARG A 76 12.77 17.69 -16.89
CA ARG A 76 12.23 16.53 -17.62
C ARG A 76 12.76 16.45 -19.06
N LYS A 77 12.85 17.59 -19.76
CA LYS A 77 13.41 17.66 -21.10
C LYS A 77 14.89 17.28 -21.13
N ARG A 78 15.70 17.86 -20.24
CA ARG A 78 17.14 17.55 -20.13
C ARG A 78 17.39 16.08 -19.79
N HIS A 79 16.57 15.53 -18.89
CA HIS A 79 16.62 14.12 -18.56
C HIS A 79 16.32 13.24 -19.78
N ALA A 80 15.30 13.56 -20.57
CA ALA A 80 14.98 12.82 -21.79
C ALA A 80 16.13 12.90 -22.80
N GLU A 81 16.71 14.09 -23.04
CA GLU A 81 17.85 14.28 -23.94
C GLU A 81 19.08 13.46 -23.50
N TRP A 82 19.40 13.47 -22.21
CA TRP A 82 20.48 12.67 -21.64
C TRP A 82 20.20 11.17 -21.78
N SER A 83 19.00 10.71 -21.40
CA SER A 83 18.59 9.31 -21.48
C SER A 83 18.63 8.77 -22.92
N ASP A 84 18.21 9.59 -23.91
CA ASP A 84 18.30 9.22 -25.32
C ASP A 84 19.76 9.12 -25.78
N SER A 85 20.62 10.05 -25.34
CA SER A 85 22.06 10.02 -25.67
C SER A 85 22.79 8.84 -25.01
N THR A 86 22.40 8.44 -23.80
CA THR A 86 23.10 7.41 -23.02
C THR A 86 22.62 6.00 -23.36
N PHE A 87 21.30 5.81 -23.48
CA PHE A 87 20.69 4.48 -23.63
C PHE A 87 20.18 4.22 -25.04
N GLY A 88 20.06 5.25 -25.89
CA GLY A 88 19.57 5.11 -27.25
C GLY A 88 18.08 4.76 -27.33
N ASN A 89 17.71 4.08 -28.42
CA ASN A 89 16.33 3.73 -28.74
C ASN A 89 15.87 2.46 -28.01
N VAL A 90 15.62 2.58 -26.71
CA VAL A 90 15.07 1.50 -25.87
C VAL A 90 13.61 1.77 -25.49
N GLY A 91 12.87 0.70 -25.24
CA GLY A 91 11.46 0.75 -24.83
C GLY A 91 11.25 0.98 -23.32
N PRO A 92 9.99 1.08 -22.88
CA PRO A 92 9.64 1.48 -21.50
C PRO A 92 9.90 0.42 -20.43
N VAL A 93 10.10 -0.85 -20.81
CA VAL A 93 10.21 -1.98 -19.88
C VAL A 93 11.45 -1.89 -18.99
N GLY A 94 12.58 -1.39 -19.51
CA GLY A 94 13.82 -1.22 -18.74
C GLY A 94 13.63 -0.26 -17.56
N PRO A 95 13.22 1.00 -17.81
CA PRO A 95 12.92 1.96 -16.77
C PRO A 95 11.87 1.48 -15.76
N LEU A 96 10.83 0.75 -16.19
CA LEU A 96 9.83 0.19 -15.27
C LEU A 96 10.39 -0.89 -14.34
N LYS A 97 11.28 -1.75 -14.84
CA LYS A 97 11.96 -2.74 -13.99
C LYS A 97 12.90 -2.07 -13.00
N HIS A 98 13.54 -0.97 -13.40
CA HIS A 98 14.38 -0.17 -12.52
C HIS A 98 13.53 0.55 -11.47
N LEU A 99 12.40 1.14 -11.85
CA LEU A 99 11.48 1.82 -10.93
C LEU A 99 11.04 0.91 -9.77
N SER A 100 10.85 -0.39 -10.02
CA SER A 100 10.53 -1.35 -8.96
C SER A 100 11.64 -1.50 -7.90
N LYS A 101 12.91 -1.26 -8.26
CA LYS A 101 14.04 -1.30 -7.33
C LYS A 101 14.13 -0.01 -6.52
N GLU A 102 14.07 1.14 -7.19
CA GLU A 102 14.08 2.46 -6.54
C GLU A 102 12.89 2.61 -5.58
N ALA A 103 11.74 2.02 -5.90
CA ALA A 103 10.60 2.00 -4.98
C ALA A 103 10.88 1.23 -3.68
N LEU A 104 11.74 0.20 -3.71
CA LEU A 104 12.17 -0.53 -2.51
C LEU A 104 13.22 0.27 -1.73
N GLU A 105 14.13 0.95 -2.43
CA GLU A 105 15.15 1.82 -1.85
C GLU A 105 14.50 3.03 -1.14
N ALA A 106 13.57 3.72 -1.82
CA ALA A 106 12.73 4.77 -1.23
C ALA A 106 11.88 4.29 -0.05
N ALA A 107 11.42 3.03 -0.06
CA ALA A 107 10.67 2.46 1.06
C ALA A 107 11.57 2.16 2.28
N ALA A 108 12.85 1.83 2.06
CA ALA A 108 13.83 1.63 3.12
C ALA A 108 14.30 2.95 3.73
N GLU A 109 14.47 3.99 2.90
CA GLU A 109 14.96 5.31 3.30
C GLU A 109 14.02 6.43 2.82
N PRO A 110 12.79 6.54 3.38
CA PRO A 110 11.78 7.48 2.88
C PRO A 110 12.17 8.97 3.04
N GLY A 111 13.21 9.27 3.81
CA GLY A 111 13.77 10.60 3.97
C GLY A 111 14.82 10.98 2.92
N ASP A 112 15.31 10.04 2.11
CA ASP A 112 16.26 10.33 1.04
C ASP A 112 15.53 10.84 -0.20
N LEU A 113 15.65 12.14 -0.46
CA LEU A 113 15.03 12.79 -1.62
C LEU A 113 15.57 12.30 -2.97
N SER A 114 16.77 11.71 -3.01
CA SER A 114 17.36 11.21 -4.26
C SER A 114 16.58 10.02 -4.81
N GLU A 115 16.18 9.09 -3.94
CA GLU A 115 15.35 7.93 -4.29
C GLU A 115 13.98 8.33 -4.88
N TRP A 116 13.37 9.38 -4.33
CA TRP A 116 12.15 9.96 -4.88
C TRP A 116 12.37 10.60 -6.25
N ALA A 117 13.52 11.23 -6.46
CA ALA A 117 13.89 11.81 -7.75
C ALA A 117 14.12 10.71 -8.79
N ASP A 118 14.77 9.61 -8.45
CA ASP A 118 14.99 8.47 -9.33
C ASP A 118 13.67 7.82 -9.75
N MET A 119 12.73 7.62 -8.81
CA MET A 119 11.38 7.18 -9.16
C MET A 119 10.71 8.12 -10.18
N GLN A 120 10.85 9.43 -9.99
CA GLN A 120 10.23 10.42 -10.88
C GLN A 120 10.87 10.40 -12.28
N PHE A 121 12.19 10.31 -12.37
CA PHE A 121 12.92 10.22 -13.63
C PHE A 121 12.58 8.95 -14.39
N LEU A 122 12.58 7.80 -13.73
CA LEU A 122 12.26 6.51 -14.34
C LEU A 122 10.81 6.43 -14.82
N LEU A 123 9.87 7.00 -14.07
CA LEU A 123 8.47 7.08 -14.49
C LEU A 123 8.30 7.95 -15.74
N TRP A 124 8.93 9.14 -15.77
CA TRP A 124 8.93 9.97 -16.97
C TRP A 124 9.59 9.28 -18.16
N ASP A 125 10.66 8.55 -17.89
CA ASP A 125 11.42 7.83 -18.90
C ASP A 125 10.56 6.75 -19.57
N ALA A 126 9.91 5.92 -18.75
CA ALA A 126 8.97 4.89 -19.17
C ALA A 126 7.78 5.50 -19.92
N GLN A 127 7.16 6.55 -19.38
CA GLN A 127 5.98 7.17 -19.98
C GLN A 127 6.27 7.67 -21.40
N ARG A 128 7.34 8.44 -21.61
CA ARG A 128 7.67 8.97 -22.94
C ARG A 128 8.04 7.86 -23.92
N ARG A 129 8.78 6.82 -23.47
CA ARG A 129 9.18 5.68 -24.31
C ARG A 129 8.00 4.80 -24.70
N ALA A 130 6.91 4.83 -23.92
CA ALA A 130 5.64 4.22 -24.27
C ALA A 130 4.78 5.10 -25.21
N GLY A 131 5.22 6.32 -25.54
CA GLY A 131 4.46 7.26 -26.36
C GLY A 131 3.27 7.90 -25.63
N ILE A 132 3.22 7.82 -24.29
CA ILE A 132 2.10 8.32 -23.50
C ILE A 132 2.26 9.82 -23.25
N SER A 133 1.34 10.61 -23.77
CA SER A 133 1.30 12.06 -23.53
C SER A 133 0.82 12.41 -22.12
N ASP A 134 1.15 13.63 -21.68
CA ASP A 134 0.67 14.15 -20.39
C ASP A 134 -0.86 14.26 -20.34
N GLY A 135 -1.51 14.54 -21.48
CA GLY A 135 -2.97 14.56 -21.59
C GLY A 135 -3.59 13.18 -21.38
N GLU A 136 -3.02 12.14 -22.01
CA GLU A 136 -3.52 10.77 -21.88
C GLU A 136 -3.37 10.22 -20.46
N ILE A 137 -2.20 10.41 -19.83
CA ILE A 137 -2.01 9.93 -18.46
C ILE A 137 -2.88 10.71 -17.47
N THR A 138 -3.09 12.02 -17.68
CA THR A 138 -3.97 12.82 -16.81
C THR A 138 -5.42 12.35 -16.89
N ALA A 139 -5.94 12.11 -18.09
CA ALA A 139 -7.28 11.56 -18.27
C ALA A 139 -7.40 10.16 -17.65
N ALA A 140 -6.40 9.29 -17.84
CA ALA A 140 -6.37 7.97 -17.22
C ALA A 140 -6.33 8.03 -15.69
N MET A 141 -5.59 8.98 -15.11
CA MET A 141 -5.54 9.21 -13.66
C MET A 141 -6.90 9.67 -13.12
N GLU A 142 -7.59 10.58 -13.82
CA GLU A 142 -8.93 11.04 -13.42
C GLU A 142 -9.94 9.88 -13.38
N GLU A 143 -10.01 9.09 -14.46
CA GLU A 143 -10.90 7.93 -14.52
C GLU A 143 -10.53 6.87 -13.48
N LYS A 144 -9.23 6.62 -13.29
CA LYS A 144 -8.77 5.65 -12.29
C LYS A 144 -9.11 6.09 -10.86
N LEU A 145 -9.04 7.39 -10.58
CA LEU A 145 -9.41 7.95 -9.27
C LEU A 145 -10.89 7.70 -8.96
N LYS A 146 -11.79 7.96 -9.92
CA LYS A 146 -13.24 7.66 -9.79
C LYS A 146 -13.48 6.19 -9.42
N VAL A 147 -12.81 5.27 -10.12
CA VAL A 147 -12.90 3.82 -9.83
C VAL A 147 -12.36 3.50 -8.43
N ASN A 148 -11.24 4.10 -8.02
CA ASN A 148 -10.64 3.84 -6.72
C ASN A 148 -11.51 4.36 -5.55
N MET A 149 -12.17 5.50 -5.72
CA MET A 149 -13.10 6.08 -4.74
C MET A 149 -14.37 5.24 -4.56
N ALA A 150 -14.81 4.54 -5.61
CA ALA A 150 -15.99 3.67 -5.56
C ALA A 150 -15.72 2.28 -4.94
N ARG A 151 -14.46 1.94 -4.64
CA ARG A 151 -14.07 0.64 -4.08
C ARG A 151 -14.18 0.60 -2.56
N GLN A 152 -14.34 -0.61 -2.05
CA GLN A 152 -14.17 -0.89 -0.63
C GLN A 152 -12.70 -1.23 -0.32
N TRP A 153 -12.21 -0.66 0.78
CA TRP A 153 -10.83 -0.79 1.23
C TRP A 153 -10.79 -1.34 2.66
N PRO A 154 -9.82 -2.20 2.99
CA PRO A 154 -9.61 -2.66 4.36
C PRO A 154 -9.07 -1.53 5.24
N GLU A 155 -9.09 -1.77 6.55
CA GLU A 155 -8.55 -0.82 7.53
C GLU A 155 -7.07 -0.47 7.26
N PRO A 156 -6.66 0.81 7.36
CA PRO A 156 -5.72 1.16 8.41
C PRO A 156 -4.43 0.38 8.74
N LYS A 157 -3.54 -0.10 7.84
CA LYS A 157 -2.23 -0.64 8.30
C LYS A 157 -1.03 0.18 7.80
N ASP A 158 -0.18 0.57 8.74
CA ASP A 158 1.06 1.29 8.47
C ASP A 158 2.14 0.34 7.91
N GLY A 159 2.97 0.85 6.99
CA GLY A 159 4.04 0.11 6.32
C GLY A 159 3.60 -0.98 5.33
N GLU A 160 2.30 -1.19 5.13
CA GLU A 160 1.79 -2.34 4.35
C GLU A 160 0.95 -1.91 3.14
N PRO A 161 1.10 -2.59 1.98
CA PRO A 161 0.25 -2.35 0.83
C PRO A 161 -1.22 -2.63 1.15
N ARG A 162 -2.12 -1.77 0.67
CA ARG A 162 -3.57 -1.98 0.76
C ARG A 162 -4.11 -2.39 -0.58
N LEU A 163 -4.81 -3.52 -0.59
CA LEU A 163 -5.49 -4.04 -1.77
C LEU A 163 -7.01 -3.86 -1.58
N HIS A 164 -7.71 -3.52 -2.66
CA HIS A 164 -9.17 -3.40 -2.65
C HIS A 164 -9.79 -4.78 -2.41
N ILE A 165 -10.93 -4.78 -1.71
CA ILE A 165 -11.71 -5.99 -1.50
C ILE A 165 -12.33 -6.38 -2.85
N LYS A 166 -12.01 -7.57 -3.36
CA LYS A 166 -12.70 -8.16 -4.51
C LYS A 166 -13.91 -8.91 -3.98
N GLU A 167 -15.11 -8.55 -4.43
CA GLU A 167 -16.28 -9.40 -4.21
C GLU A 167 -15.98 -10.77 -4.83
N GLN A 168 -16.09 -11.83 -4.03
CA GLN A 168 -16.02 -13.18 -4.60
C GLN A 168 -17.24 -13.37 -5.48
N PRO A 169 -17.09 -13.86 -6.72
CA PRO A 169 -18.24 -14.19 -7.54
C PRO A 169 -19.11 -15.19 -6.79
N VAL A 170 -20.42 -14.94 -6.76
CA VAL A 170 -21.40 -15.81 -6.11
C VAL A 170 -21.18 -17.23 -6.63
N PRO A 171 -21.07 -18.25 -5.75
CA PRO A 171 -20.98 -19.64 -6.20
C PRO A 171 -22.11 -19.94 -7.18
N VAL A 172 -21.76 -20.33 -8.41
CA VAL A 172 -22.75 -20.74 -9.41
C VAL A 172 -23.30 -22.09 -8.96
N VAL A 173 -24.45 -22.06 -8.29
CA VAL A 173 -25.15 -23.27 -7.84
C VAL A 173 -26.07 -23.75 -8.97
N PRO A 174 -25.89 -24.97 -9.50
CA PRO A 174 -26.79 -25.53 -10.50
C PRO A 174 -28.24 -25.67 -9.99
N PRO A 175 -29.26 -25.68 -10.88
CA PRO A 175 -30.65 -25.86 -10.47
C PRO A 175 -30.89 -27.25 -9.86
N ALA A 176 -31.94 -27.38 -9.04
CA ALA A 176 -32.41 -28.69 -8.59
C ALA A 176 -32.95 -29.49 -9.77
N ILE A 177 -32.85 -30.81 -9.70
CA ILE A 177 -33.31 -31.70 -10.78
C ILE A 177 -34.34 -32.69 -10.26
N GLU A 178 -35.27 -33.06 -11.14
CA GLU A 178 -36.22 -34.14 -10.91
C GLU A 178 -35.63 -35.48 -11.34
N PRO A 179 -36.08 -36.61 -10.77
CA PRO A 179 -35.64 -37.96 -11.13
C PRO A 179 -36.25 -38.41 -12.47
N ASP A 180 -35.96 -37.65 -13.53
CA ASP A 180 -36.44 -37.91 -14.89
C ASP A 180 -35.30 -38.38 -15.81
N TYR A 181 -35.60 -39.38 -16.62
CA TYR A 181 -34.63 -40.00 -17.53
C TYR A 181 -33.99 -39.00 -18.50
N LYS A 182 -34.77 -38.06 -19.06
CA LYS A 182 -34.25 -37.06 -20.01
C LYS A 182 -33.38 -36.04 -19.28
N VAL A 183 -33.78 -35.65 -18.06
CA VAL A 183 -33.00 -34.75 -17.21
C VAL A 183 -31.64 -35.38 -16.87
N ILE A 184 -31.62 -36.63 -16.41
CA ILE A 184 -30.36 -37.33 -16.10
C ILE A 184 -29.50 -37.52 -17.35
N LYS A 185 -30.07 -37.90 -18.50
CA LYS A 185 -29.31 -38.01 -19.75
C LYS A 185 -28.77 -36.67 -20.27
N SER A 186 -29.42 -35.56 -19.96
CA SER A 186 -28.89 -34.24 -20.34
C SER A 186 -27.60 -33.89 -19.58
N ILE A 187 -27.41 -34.46 -18.39
CA ILE A 187 -26.27 -34.23 -17.50
C ILE A 187 -25.20 -35.31 -17.68
N LEU A 188 -25.62 -36.58 -17.79
CA LEU A 188 -24.77 -37.75 -18.00
C LEU A 188 -25.22 -38.50 -19.26
N PRO A 189 -24.84 -38.03 -20.47
CA PRO A 189 -25.35 -38.57 -21.74
C PRO A 189 -25.04 -40.04 -21.99
N THR A 190 -23.99 -40.56 -21.36
CA THR A 190 -23.55 -41.95 -21.47
C THR A 190 -24.22 -42.88 -20.46
N ALA A 191 -24.98 -42.33 -19.50
CA ALA A 191 -25.72 -43.14 -18.54
C ALA A 191 -26.93 -43.80 -19.21
N ASN A 192 -27.22 -45.04 -18.81
CA ASN A 192 -28.46 -45.73 -19.15
C ASN A 192 -29.20 -46.11 -17.86
N PRO A 193 -29.74 -45.11 -17.13
CA PRO A 193 -30.37 -45.35 -15.85
C PRO A 193 -31.72 -46.05 -16.02
N ASP A 194 -32.00 -46.99 -15.13
CA ASP A 194 -33.39 -47.38 -14.85
C ASP A 194 -34.06 -46.33 -13.95
N GLU A 195 -35.33 -46.53 -13.62
CA GLU A 195 -36.11 -45.62 -12.79
C GLU A 195 -35.47 -45.41 -11.40
N TYR A 196 -34.96 -46.48 -10.80
CA TYR A 196 -34.29 -46.42 -9.50
C TYR A 196 -33.00 -45.61 -9.56
N ALA A 197 -32.19 -45.81 -10.60
CA ALA A 197 -30.96 -45.05 -10.83
C ALA A 197 -31.24 -43.55 -11.08
N CYS A 198 -32.38 -43.19 -11.68
CA CYS A 198 -32.79 -41.79 -11.84
C CYS A 198 -33.07 -41.12 -10.49
N CYS A 199 -33.75 -41.83 -9.57
CA CYS A 199 -34.00 -41.34 -8.21
C CYS A 199 -32.70 -41.06 -7.46
N ILE A 200 -31.78 -42.04 -7.44
CA ILE A 200 -30.50 -41.90 -6.75
C ILE A 200 -29.67 -40.75 -7.34
N ALA A 201 -29.64 -40.62 -8.67
CA ALA A 201 -28.89 -39.54 -9.33
C ALA A 201 -29.45 -38.15 -8.98
N ALA A 202 -30.78 -37.99 -8.95
CA ALA A 202 -31.42 -36.74 -8.56
C ALA A 202 -31.18 -36.40 -7.08
N ASP A 203 -31.28 -37.39 -6.18
CA ASP A 203 -31.02 -37.20 -4.75
C ASP A 203 -29.57 -36.79 -4.50
N MET A 204 -28.62 -37.46 -5.14
CA MET A 204 -27.19 -37.12 -5.03
C MET A 204 -26.91 -35.71 -5.57
N TRP A 205 -27.46 -35.35 -6.72
CA TRP A 205 -27.31 -34.01 -7.29
C TRP A 205 -27.87 -32.94 -6.35
N ASN A 206 -29.09 -33.15 -5.85
CA ASN A 206 -29.76 -32.20 -4.97
C ASN A 206 -29.09 -32.11 -3.60
N ALA A 207 -28.47 -33.18 -3.11
CA ALA A 207 -27.65 -33.19 -1.90
C ALA A 207 -26.36 -32.37 -2.09
N CYS A 208 -25.61 -32.60 -3.18
CA CYS A 208 -24.42 -31.80 -3.52
C CYS A 208 -24.77 -30.32 -3.69
N ARG A 209 -25.86 -30.03 -4.40
CA ARG A 209 -26.39 -28.67 -4.57
C ARG A 209 -26.70 -28.00 -3.23
N SER A 210 -27.32 -28.74 -2.30
CA SER A 210 -27.64 -28.23 -0.96
C SER A 210 -26.38 -27.95 -0.14
N ALA A 211 -25.35 -28.79 -0.24
CA ALA A 211 -24.06 -28.55 0.39
C ALA A 211 -23.37 -27.28 -0.16
N MET A 212 -23.46 -27.04 -1.47
CA MET A 212 -22.94 -25.82 -2.10
C MET A 212 -23.68 -24.56 -1.60
N LEU A 213 -25.00 -24.63 -1.43
CA LEU A 213 -25.80 -23.52 -0.87
C LEU A 213 -25.48 -23.25 0.61
N ASN A 214 -25.19 -24.29 1.38
CA ASN A 214 -24.89 -24.19 2.81
C ASN A 214 -23.39 -23.91 3.10
N GLY A 215 -22.59 -23.65 2.07
CA GLY A 215 -21.17 -23.30 2.21
C GLY A 215 -20.30 -24.42 2.78
N GLY A 216 -20.66 -25.69 2.55
CA GLY A 216 -19.85 -26.83 3.00
C GLY A 216 -19.72 -27.00 4.51
N LYS A 217 -20.62 -26.41 5.31
CA LYS A 217 -20.69 -26.66 6.75
C LYS A 217 -21.30 -28.03 6.98
N SER A 218 -20.45 -29.05 7.07
CA SER A 218 -20.81 -30.37 7.58
C SER A 218 -20.36 -30.52 9.03
#